data_AF-A0A8D0DSQ8-F1
#
_entry.id   AF-A0A8D0DSQ8-F1
#
_cell.length_a   1.000
_cell.length_b   1.000
_cell.length_c   1.000
_cell.angle_alpha   90.00
_cell.angle_beta   90.00
_cell.angle_gamma   90.00
#
_symmetry.space_group_name_H-M   'P 1'
#
loop_
_entity.id
_entity.type
_entity.pdbx_description
1 polymer ?
#
loop_
_entity_poly.entity_id
_entity_poly.type
_entity_poly.pdbx_seq_one_letter_code
_entity_poly.pdbx_strand_id
1 'polypeptide(L)'
;MEDGITAQKRLQMRLKLAMKVNILSVESCLLLMGMLLATSVPKALRKLGGVWRCHGSGLGWGSFEGVFESLMLAPLCLSLQTATLRPYLNAVRATLQAALCLENFSSQVVERHNKPEVEVRSSKELLLQPVIISRNEKEKVLIEGSINSVRVSIAVKQADEIEKILCHKFMRFMMMRAENFFILRRKPVEGYDISFLITNFHTEQMYKHKLVDFVIHFMEEIDKEISEMKLSVNARARIVAEEFLKNF
;
A
#
# COMPACT_ATOMS: atom_id res chain seq x y z
N MET A 1 -6.60 38.59 3.01
CA MET A 1 -7.18 37.25 3.28
C MET A 1 -7.46 36.56 1.94
N GLU A 2 -6.45 36.49 1.04
CA GLU A 2 -6.64 35.98 -0.34
C GLU A 2 -5.56 34.97 -0.81
N ASP A 3 -4.63 34.56 0.06
CA ASP A 3 -3.47 33.75 -0.39
C ASP A 3 -3.66 32.23 -0.28
N GLY A 4 -4.70 31.76 0.40
CA GLY A 4 -4.92 30.31 0.63
C GLY A 4 -5.42 29.54 -0.60
N ILE A 5 -6.18 30.20 -1.48
CA ILE A 5 -6.84 29.56 -2.62
C ILE A 5 -5.85 29.30 -3.78
N THR A 6 -4.77 30.07 -3.84
CA THR A 6 -3.78 30.05 -4.94
C THR A 6 -2.78 28.91 -4.81
N ALA A 7 -2.41 28.51 -3.58
CA ALA A 7 -1.53 27.38 -3.33
C ALA A 7 -2.20 26.02 -3.62
N GLN A 8 -3.47 25.90 -3.23
CA GLN A 8 -4.28 24.70 -3.44
C GLN A 8 -4.57 24.46 -4.93
N LYS A 9 -4.80 25.53 -5.70
CA LYS A 9 -4.93 25.48 -7.16
C LYS A 9 -3.61 25.13 -7.87
N ARG A 10 -2.45 25.55 -7.34
CA ARG A 10 -1.12 25.20 -7.88
C ARG A 10 -0.77 23.72 -7.64
N LEU A 11 -1.15 23.16 -6.49
CA LEU A 11 -0.99 21.72 -6.22
C LEU A 11 -1.93 20.87 -7.10
N GLN A 12 -3.19 21.30 -7.27
CA GLN A 12 -4.14 20.65 -8.20
C GLN A 12 -3.68 20.71 -9.66
N MET A 13 -3.05 21.80 -10.10
CA MET A 13 -2.50 21.89 -11.46
C MET A 13 -1.28 20.98 -11.67
N ARG A 14 -0.42 20.84 -10.66
CA ARG A 14 0.75 19.95 -10.70
C ARG A 14 0.35 18.47 -10.70
N LEU A 15 -0.68 18.10 -9.93
CA LEU A 15 -1.29 16.77 -9.99
C LEU A 15 -1.97 16.50 -11.34
N LYS A 16 -2.65 17.50 -11.94
CA LYS A 16 -3.25 17.37 -13.28
C LYS A 16 -2.22 17.23 -14.41
N LEU A 17 -1.03 17.83 -14.29
CA LEU A 17 0.04 17.67 -15.29
C LEU A 17 0.70 16.28 -15.21
N ALA A 18 0.82 15.71 -14.01
CA ALA A 18 1.35 14.36 -13.80
C ALA A 18 0.44 13.25 -14.39
N MET A 19 -0.84 13.53 -14.58
CA MET A 19 -1.83 12.59 -15.14
C MET A 19 -1.87 12.54 -16.67
N LYS A 20 -1.09 13.35 -17.40
CA LYS A 20 -1.22 13.48 -18.87
C LYS A 20 -0.26 12.62 -19.70
N VAL A 21 0.57 11.77 -19.07
CA VAL A 21 1.43 10.81 -19.78
C VAL A 21 0.97 9.39 -19.47
N ASN A 22 0.18 8.85 -20.40
CA ASN A 22 -0.34 7.49 -20.39
C ASN A 22 0.80 6.45 -20.35
N ILE A 23 0.71 5.51 -19.41
CA ILE A 23 0.76 4.06 -19.61
C ILE A 23 0.31 3.40 -18.28
N LEU A 24 -0.95 2.93 -18.32
CA LEU A 24 -1.61 1.85 -17.56
C LEU A 24 -1.84 1.97 -16.03
N SER A 25 -3.14 1.79 -15.70
CA SER A 25 -3.91 1.70 -14.44
C SER A 25 -3.83 2.86 -13.42
N VAL A 26 -4.51 3.96 -13.76
CA VAL A 26 -4.79 5.10 -12.86
C VAL A 26 -6.18 5.00 -12.18
N GLU A 27 -7.01 4.00 -12.52
CA GLU A 27 -8.34 3.84 -11.88
C GLU A 27 -8.24 3.54 -10.38
N SER A 28 -7.19 2.84 -9.94
CA SER A 28 -6.88 2.59 -8.52
C SER A 28 -6.42 3.87 -7.80
N CYS A 29 -5.72 4.77 -8.49
CA CYS A 29 -5.31 6.08 -7.94
C CYS A 29 -6.48 7.08 -7.81
N LEU A 30 -7.54 6.93 -8.62
CA LEU A 30 -8.71 7.81 -8.57
C LEU A 30 -9.61 7.56 -7.36
N LEU A 31 -9.62 6.34 -6.81
CA LEU A 31 -10.38 6.04 -5.59
C LEU A 31 -9.75 6.66 -4.32
N LEU A 32 -8.44 6.85 -4.27
CA LEU A 32 -7.76 7.54 -3.15
C LEU A 32 -7.90 9.06 -3.16
N MET A 33 -8.12 9.67 -4.32
CA MET A 33 -8.39 11.11 -4.42
C MET A 33 -9.88 11.44 -4.17
N GLY A 34 -10.77 10.44 -4.15
CA GLY A 34 -12.22 10.61 -3.96
C GLY A 34 -12.68 10.84 -2.51
N MET A 35 -11.84 10.66 -1.51
CA MET A 35 -12.22 10.80 -0.08
C MET A 35 -12.02 12.19 0.53
N LEU A 36 -11.63 13.20 -0.25
CA LEU A 36 -11.35 14.56 0.26
C LEU A 36 -12.37 15.64 -0.16
N LEU A 37 -13.52 15.25 -0.75
CA LEU A 37 -14.62 16.18 -1.08
C LEU A 37 -16.02 15.63 -0.75
N ALA A 38 -16.18 14.90 0.37
CA ALA A 38 -17.49 14.55 0.90
C ALA A 38 -17.92 15.49 2.04
N THR A 39 -17.87 16.81 1.81
CA THR A 39 -18.62 17.81 2.60
C THR A 39 -19.68 18.45 1.72
N SER A 40 -20.75 17.72 1.43
CA SER A 40 -22.08 18.26 1.18
C SER A 40 -23.07 17.11 1.03
N VAL A 41 -23.94 16.94 2.02
CA VAL A 41 -25.12 16.07 1.95
C VAL A 41 -26.22 16.80 1.19
N PRO A 42 -26.82 16.22 0.13
CA PRO A 42 -28.19 16.53 -0.25
C PRO A 42 -29.15 15.45 0.24
N LYS A 43 -30.20 15.92 0.93
CA LYS A 43 -31.36 15.15 1.39
C LYS A 43 -32.19 14.65 0.20
N ALA A 44 -31.85 13.52 -0.41
CA ALA A 44 -32.76 12.84 -1.33
C ALA A 44 -32.32 11.39 -1.57
N LEU A 45 -32.53 10.49 -0.60
CA LEU A 45 -32.81 9.06 -0.84
C LEU A 45 -33.18 8.35 0.47
N ARG A 46 -34.12 8.95 1.21
CA ARG A 46 -34.80 8.31 2.35
C ARG A 46 -36.26 8.05 1.95
N LYS A 47 -36.47 7.17 0.97
CA LYS A 47 -37.77 6.59 0.61
C LYS A 47 -37.51 5.41 -0.31
N LEU A 48 -37.36 4.23 0.29
CA LEU A 48 -37.72 2.91 -0.22
C LEU A 48 -37.39 1.92 0.91
N GLY A 49 -38.21 1.96 1.95
CA GLY A 49 -38.28 0.89 2.93
C GLY A 49 -39.04 -0.28 2.31
N GLY A 50 -38.39 -1.44 2.25
CA GLY A 50 -38.99 -2.72 1.85
C GLY A 50 -38.65 -3.76 2.91
N VAL A 51 -39.61 -3.99 3.80
CA VAL A 51 -39.60 -5.04 4.84
C VAL A 51 -39.71 -6.40 4.18
N TRP A 52 -38.78 -7.32 4.44
CA TRP A 52 -38.98 -8.74 4.17
C TRP A 52 -39.06 -9.52 5.48
N ARG A 53 -40.23 -10.09 5.71
CA ARG A 53 -40.63 -10.90 6.87
C ARG A 53 -40.37 -12.36 6.51
N CYS A 54 -39.58 -13.08 7.30
CA CYS A 54 -39.42 -14.54 7.16
C CYS A 54 -40.58 -15.25 7.88
N HIS A 55 -41.34 -16.05 7.15
CA HIS A 55 -42.25 -17.05 7.71
C HIS A 55 -41.64 -18.44 7.48
N GLY A 56 -41.51 -19.20 8.56
CA GLY A 56 -41.17 -20.62 8.49
C GLY A 56 -42.42 -21.48 8.30
N SER A 57 -42.25 -22.60 7.61
CA SER A 57 -43.03 -23.81 7.77
C SER A 57 -42.20 -25.00 7.28
N GLY A 58 -42.12 -26.05 8.09
CA GLY A 58 -41.35 -27.26 7.82
C GLY A 58 -42.19 -28.41 7.27
N LEU A 59 -41.51 -29.30 6.55
CA LEU A 59 -41.79 -30.72 6.24
C LEU A 59 -40.38 -31.28 5.93
N GLY A 60 -39.85 -32.43 6.35
CA GLY A 60 -40.40 -33.69 6.82
C GLY A 60 -39.49 -34.79 6.23
N TRP A 61 -38.63 -35.37 7.07
CA TRP A 61 -37.74 -36.54 6.98
C TRP A 61 -37.67 -37.41 5.70
N GLY A 62 -36.45 -37.74 5.27
CA GLY A 62 -36.18 -38.98 4.52
C GLY A 62 -34.92 -39.00 3.66
N SER A 63 -33.89 -39.68 4.17
CA SER A 63 -32.87 -40.42 3.41
C SER A 63 -31.96 -39.65 2.44
N PHE A 64 -30.77 -39.26 2.90
CA PHE A 64 -29.53 -39.24 2.10
C PHE A 64 -28.34 -39.09 3.07
N GLU A 65 -28.11 -40.12 3.88
CA GLU A 65 -26.79 -40.34 4.50
C GLU A 65 -25.82 -40.70 3.36
N GLY A 66 -24.76 -39.89 3.15
CA GLY A 66 -23.66 -40.31 2.27
C GLY A 66 -23.04 -39.28 1.33
N VAL A 67 -23.28 -37.96 1.46
CA VAL A 67 -22.53 -36.94 0.67
C VAL A 67 -22.01 -35.77 1.49
N PHE A 68 -22.27 -35.70 2.80
CA PHE A 68 -21.99 -34.50 3.60
C PHE A 68 -20.58 -34.43 4.22
N GLU A 69 -19.70 -35.40 3.95
CA GLU A 69 -18.41 -35.51 4.65
C GLU A 69 -17.17 -35.17 3.81
N SER A 70 -17.32 -34.68 2.57
CA SER A 70 -16.19 -34.30 1.70
C SER A 70 -16.05 -32.81 1.36
N LEU A 71 -16.89 -31.93 1.91
CA LEU A 71 -16.82 -30.48 1.64
C LEU A 71 -16.37 -29.61 2.83
N MET A 72 -16.13 -30.20 4.01
CA MET A 72 -15.72 -29.47 5.23
C MET A 72 -14.20 -29.29 5.37
N LEU A 73 -13.39 -29.64 4.37
CA LEU A 73 -11.92 -29.49 4.43
C LEU A 73 -11.35 -28.43 3.48
N ALA A 74 -12.17 -27.74 2.70
CA ALA A 74 -11.72 -26.75 1.71
C ALA A 74 -11.77 -25.25 2.11
N PRO A 75 -12.48 -24.77 3.17
CA PRO A 75 -12.41 -23.35 3.52
C PRO A 75 -11.38 -23.00 4.63
N LEU A 76 -10.81 -23.98 5.34
CA LEU A 76 -9.91 -23.72 6.46
C LEU A 76 -8.49 -23.28 6.05
N CYS A 77 -8.07 -23.59 4.82
CA CYS A 77 -6.73 -23.21 4.34
C CYS A 77 -6.63 -21.72 3.95
N LEU A 78 -7.72 -21.09 3.50
CA LEU A 78 -7.73 -19.66 3.13
C LEU A 78 -7.89 -18.70 4.34
N SER A 79 -8.41 -19.17 5.49
CA SER A 79 -8.67 -18.30 6.65
C SER A 79 -7.44 -18.05 7.53
N LEU A 80 -6.43 -18.92 7.48
CA LEU A 80 -5.20 -18.79 8.28
C LEU A 80 -4.28 -17.66 7.79
N GLN A 81 -4.22 -17.39 6.49
CA GLN A 81 -3.39 -16.31 5.96
C GLN A 81 -3.95 -14.93 6.32
N THR A 82 -5.28 -14.72 6.36
CA THR A 82 -5.87 -13.42 6.72
C THR A 82 -5.78 -13.13 8.23
N ALA A 83 -5.69 -14.16 9.08
CA ALA A 83 -5.60 -14.01 10.52
C ALA A 83 -4.32 -13.30 10.99
N THR A 84 -3.20 -13.48 10.29
CA THR A 84 -1.89 -12.91 10.68
C THR A 84 -1.59 -11.56 10.04
N LEU A 85 -2.30 -11.18 8.96
CA LEU A 85 -2.06 -9.92 8.25
C LEU A 85 -2.43 -8.69 9.11
N ARG A 86 -3.61 -8.71 9.75
CA ARG A 86 -4.08 -7.59 10.58
C ARG A 86 -3.15 -7.31 11.77
N PRO A 87 -2.73 -8.30 12.58
CA PRO A 87 -1.75 -8.07 13.65
C PRO A 87 -0.42 -7.51 13.13
N TYR A 88 0.06 -8.01 11.98
CA TYR A 88 1.29 -7.52 11.36
C TYR A 88 1.19 -6.05 10.96
N LEU A 89 0.14 -5.66 10.23
CA LEU A 89 -0.07 -4.27 9.82
C LEU A 89 -0.29 -3.35 11.03
N ASN A 90 -0.96 -3.82 12.08
CA ASN A 90 -1.13 -3.07 13.32
C ASN A 90 0.21 -2.84 14.04
N ALA A 91 1.09 -3.85 14.08
CA ALA A 91 2.44 -3.71 14.65
C ALA A 91 3.28 -2.71 13.86
N VAL A 92 3.24 -2.79 12.52
CA VAL A 92 3.92 -1.83 11.63
C VAL A 92 3.37 -0.41 11.85
N ARG A 93 2.05 -0.25 11.90
CA ARG A 93 1.38 1.03 12.15
C ARG A 93 1.82 1.66 13.48
N ALA A 94 1.78 0.89 14.57
CA ALA A 94 2.18 1.37 15.89
C ALA A 94 3.66 1.79 15.91
N THR A 95 4.52 1.00 15.26
CA THR A 95 5.96 1.28 15.18
C THR A 95 6.24 2.53 14.34
N LEU A 96 5.56 2.70 13.20
CA LEU A 96 5.67 3.89 12.37
C LEU A 96 5.15 5.14 13.09
N GLN A 97 4.07 5.02 13.86
CA GLN A 97 3.53 6.13 14.64
C GLN A 97 4.51 6.59 15.73
N ALA A 98 5.27 5.67 16.33
CA ALA A 98 6.33 5.99 17.28
C ALA A 98 7.58 6.54 16.60
N ALA A 99 7.96 6.00 15.43
CA ALA A 99 9.15 6.40 14.69
C ALA A 99 9.02 7.78 14.01
N LEU A 100 7.81 8.17 13.58
CA LEU A 100 7.55 9.45 12.88
C LEU A 100 7.44 10.66 13.83
N CYS A 101 8.09 10.61 14.98
CA CYS A 101 8.30 11.76 15.86
C CYS A 101 9.58 12.50 15.43
N LEU A 102 9.50 13.13 14.25
CA LEU A 102 10.63 13.81 13.62
C LEU A 102 10.70 15.28 14.01
N GLU A 103 11.92 15.77 14.20
CA GLU A 103 12.21 17.18 14.47
C GLU A 103 13.22 17.71 13.46
N ASN A 104 13.16 19.02 13.19
CA ASN A 104 14.12 19.66 12.32
C ASN A 104 15.49 19.74 13.02
N PHE A 105 16.50 19.09 12.43
CA PHE A 105 17.84 19.00 12.99
C PHE A 105 18.90 19.39 11.96
N SER A 106 19.71 20.41 12.29
CA SER A 106 20.85 20.85 11.48
C SER A 106 22.02 19.88 11.61
N SER A 107 22.75 19.64 10.52
CA SER A 107 23.92 18.75 10.55
C SER A 107 25.02 19.29 11.47
N GLN A 108 25.57 18.41 12.32
CA GLN A 108 26.71 18.73 13.20
C GLN A 108 28.06 18.67 12.48
N VAL A 109 28.14 17.94 11.36
CA VAL A 109 29.41 17.71 10.63
C VAL A 109 29.68 18.79 9.60
N VAL A 110 28.63 19.27 8.92
CA VAL A 110 28.76 20.27 7.86
C VAL A 110 27.88 21.46 8.22
N GLU A 111 28.52 22.62 8.37
CA GLU A 111 27.81 23.86 8.68
C GLU A 111 26.74 24.18 7.64
N ARG A 112 25.60 24.69 8.10
CA ARG A 112 24.46 25.16 7.28
C ARG A 112 23.84 24.11 6.37
N HIS A 113 24.13 22.83 6.57
CA HIS A 113 23.50 21.74 5.83
C HIS A 113 22.43 21.06 6.68
N ASN A 114 21.33 20.67 6.04
CA ASN A 114 20.31 19.80 6.63
C ASN A 114 20.15 18.59 5.71
N LYS A 115 20.64 17.44 6.19
CA LYS A 115 20.63 16.17 5.47
C LYS A 115 19.91 15.13 6.33
N PRO A 116 19.20 14.16 5.73
CA PRO A 116 18.59 13.07 6.48
C PRO A 116 19.67 12.24 7.17
N GLU A 117 19.70 12.24 8.50
CA GLU A 117 20.74 11.59 9.30
C GLU A 117 20.75 10.06 9.09
N VAL A 118 19.58 9.45 8.83
CA VAL A 118 19.45 8.01 8.54
C VAL A 118 20.18 7.56 7.25
N GLU A 119 20.41 8.47 6.30
CA GLU A 119 21.17 8.20 5.07
C GLU A 119 22.66 8.50 5.24
N VAL A 120 23.02 9.57 5.93
CA VAL A 120 24.42 10.00 6.09
C VAL A 120 25.16 9.17 7.13
N ARG A 121 24.48 8.78 8.22
CA ARG A 121 25.00 7.95 9.33
C ARG A 121 26.35 8.43 9.89
N SER A 122 26.59 9.74 9.90
CA SER A 122 27.82 10.34 10.45
C SER A 122 27.88 10.28 11.97
N SER A 123 26.74 10.51 12.61
CA SER A 123 26.56 10.67 14.05
C SER A 123 25.68 9.54 14.56
N LYS A 124 26.27 8.63 15.34
CA LYS A 124 25.57 7.43 15.83
C LYS A 124 24.55 7.75 16.91
N GLU A 125 24.77 8.84 17.65
CA GLU A 125 23.91 9.36 18.69
C GLU A 125 22.55 9.86 18.17
N LEU A 126 22.46 10.18 16.88
CA LEU A 126 21.22 10.62 16.24
C LEU A 126 20.41 9.47 15.63
N LEU A 127 20.98 8.26 15.60
CA LEU A 127 20.36 7.08 15.03
C LEU A 127 19.65 6.29 16.12
N LEU A 128 18.41 5.91 15.84
CA LEU A 128 17.67 4.99 16.69
C LEU A 128 17.98 3.54 16.33
N GLN A 129 17.71 2.62 17.25
CA GLN A 129 17.87 1.20 17.00
C GLN A 129 16.95 0.77 15.84
N PRO A 130 17.48 0.14 14.78
CA PRO A 130 16.66 -0.38 13.69
C PRO A 130 15.74 -1.49 14.20
N VAL A 131 14.47 -1.44 13.81
CA VAL A 131 13.45 -2.43 14.18
C VAL A 131 13.03 -3.19 12.94
N ILE A 132 12.99 -4.52 13.04
CA ILE A 132 12.49 -5.40 11.98
C ILE A 132 11.20 -6.03 12.46
N ILE A 133 10.15 -5.91 11.67
CA ILE A 133 8.86 -6.54 11.90
C ILE A 133 8.66 -7.55 10.78
N SER A 134 8.58 -8.83 11.12
CA SER A 134 8.38 -9.91 10.15
C SER A 134 7.05 -10.59 10.39
N ARG A 135 6.32 -10.87 9.31
CA ARG A 135 5.16 -11.76 9.34
C ARG A 135 5.57 -13.19 9.07
N ASN A 136 6.43 -13.37 8.06
CA ASN A 136 7.00 -14.63 7.62
C ASN A 136 8.50 -14.41 7.32
N GLU A 137 9.25 -15.47 6.99
CA GLU A 137 10.66 -15.34 6.60
C GLU A 137 10.88 -14.43 5.38
N LYS A 138 9.92 -14.44 4.45
CA LYS A 138 9.95 -13.65 3.20
C LYS A 138 9.36 -12.24 3.36
N GLU A 139 8.35 -12.07 4.21
CA GLU A 139 7.62 -10.81 4.40
C GLU A 139 8.12 -10.10 5.66
N LYS A 140 8.84 -8.99 5.47
CA LYS A 140 9.40 -8.19 6.56
C LYS A 140 9.48 -6.71 6.21
N VAL A 141 9.32 -5.87 7.22
CA VAL A 141 9.58 -4.42 7.15
C VAL A 141 10.73 -4.08 8.07
N LEU A 142 11.70 -3.33 7.55
CA LEU A 142 12.77 -2.71 8.32
C LEU A 142 12.46 -1.22 8.49
N ILE A 143 12.43 -0.78 9.75
CA ILE A 143 12.21 0.63 10.12
C ILE A 143 13.49 1.12 10.80
N GLU A 144 14.12 2.12 10.19
CA GLU A 144 15.31 2.77 10.70
C GLU A 144 14.95 4.22 11.03
N GLY A 145 14.95 4.56 12.31
CA GLY A 145 14.64 5.90 12.78
C GLY A 145 15.89 6.74 13.01
N SER A 146 15.74 8.05 12.87
CA SER A 146 16.68 9.05 13.34
C SER A 146 15.91 10.28 13.82
N ILE A 147 16.61 11.29 14.35
CA ILE A 147 15.98 12.52 14.84
C ILE A 147 15.18 13.29 13.77
N ASN A 148 15.68 13.36 12.52
CA ASN A 148 15.10 14.18 11.46
C ASN A 148 14.50 13.38 10.29
N SER A 149 14.73 12.07 10.26
CA SER A 149 14.29 11.22 9.16
C SER A 149 14.05 9.77 9.57
N VAL A 150 13.09 9.12 8.93
CA VAL A 150 12.81 7.68 9.04
C VAL A 150 12.96 7.04 7.67
N ARG A 151 13.66 5.91 7.62
CA ARG A 151 13.70 5.03 6.46
C ARG A 151 12.86 3.79 6.73
N VAL A 152 11.96 3.48 5.80
CA VAL A 152 11.09 2.31 5.87
C VAL A 152 11.35 1.45 4.64
N SER A 153 11.84 0.23 4.83
CA SER A 153 12.12 -0.71 3.74
C SER A 153 11.21 -1.92 3.85
N ILE A 154 10.58 -2.30 2.74
CA ILE A 154 9.54 -3.33 2.71
C ILE A 154 10.01 -4.46 1.79
N ALA A 155 9.94 -5.69 2.30
CA ALA A 155 10.09 -6.90 1.53
C ALA A 155 8.69 -7.49 1.28
N VAL A 156 8.33 -7.64 0.01
CA VAL A 156 7.01 -8.07 -0.45
C VAL A 156 7.00 -9.59 -0.59
N LYS A 157 5.84 -10.21 -0.37
CA LYS A 157 5.67 -11.65 -0.58
C LYS A 157 5.91 -12.00 -2.06
N GLN A 158 6.75 -13.00 -2.29
CA GLN A 158 7.01 -13.55 -3.63
C GLN A 158 6.83 -15.07 -3.56
N ALA A 159 5.72 -15.59 -4.10
CA ALA A 159 5.44 -17.02 -4.13
C ALA A 159 6.09 -17.71 -5.33
N ASP A 160 5.99 -17.09 -6.52
CA ASP A 160 6.42 -17.66 -7.79
C ASP A 160 7.45 -16.77 -8.53
N GLU A 161 8.15 -17.33 -9.52
CA GLU A 161 9.08 -16.58 -10.38
C GLU A 161 8.39 -15.46 -11.17
N ILE A 162 7.15 -15.70 -11.60
CA ILE A 162 6.33 -14.68 -12.30
C ILE A 162 6.07 -13.49 -11.36
N GLU A 163 5.68 -13.76 -10.10
CA GLU A 163 5.44 -12.70 -9.11
C GLU A 163 6.71 -11.94 -8.79
N LYS A 164 7.87 -12.61 -8.72
CA LYS A 164 9.17 -11.95 -8.53
C LYS A 164 9.46 -10.96 -9.67
N ILE A 165 9.22 -11.35 -10.92
CA ILE A 165 9.44 -10.48 -12.09
C ILE A 165 8.43 -9.31 -12.09
N LEU A 166 7.15 -9.59 -11.79
CA LEU A 166 6.10 -8.58 -11.73
C LEU A 166 6.38 -7.56 -10.62
N CYS A 167 6.71 -8.03 -9.41
CA CYS A 167 7.08 -7.19 -8.28
C CYS A 167 8.28 -6.30 -8.63
N HIS A 168 9.37 -6.88 -9.15
CA HIS A 168 10.55 -6.11 -9.52
C HIS A 168 10.26 -5.03 -10.58
N LYS A 169 9.45 -5.34 -11.60
CA LYS A 169 9.05 -4.36 -12.63
C LYS A 169 8.14 -3.27 -12.06
N PHE A 170 7.19 -3.63 -11.21
CA PHE A 170 6.26 -2.70 -10.58
C PHE A 170 6.98 -1.74 -9.61
N MET A 171 7.84 -2.25 -8.74
CA MET A 171 8.65 -1.41 -7.86
C MET A 171 9.57 -0.49 -8.65
N ARG A 172 10.23 -1.00 -9.70
CA ARG A 172 11.06 -0.17 -10.58
C ARG A 172 10.26 0.95 -11.25
N PHE A 173 9.04 0.67 -11.68
CA PHE A 173 8.15 1.68 -12.27
C PHE A 173 7.83 2.82 -11.29
N MET A 174 7.57 2.49 -10.02
CA MET A 174 7.31 3.48 -8.98
C MET A 174 8.56 4.30 -8.65
N MET A 175 9.72 3.65 -8.54
CA MET A 175 10.99 4.33 -8.24
C MET A 175 11.42 5.30 -9.34
N MET A 176 11.13 5.01 -10.61
CA MET A 176 11.39 5.94 -11.72
C MET A 176 10.59 7.25 -11.60
N ARG A 177 9.49 7.26 -10.83
CA ARG A 177 8.62 8.42 -10.61
C ARG A 177 8.75 9.01 -9.21
N ALA A 178 9.81 8.66 -8.48
CA ALA A 178 10.07 9.15 -7.13
C ALA A 178 10.18 10.69 -7.01
N GLU A 179 10.41 11.42 -8.11
CA GLU A 179 10.37 12.89 -8.10
C GLU A 179 8.97 13.44 -7.85
N ASN A 180 7.95 12.80 -8.42
CA ASN A 180 6.54 13.14 -8.16
C ASN A 180 6.07 12.53 -6.83
N PHE A 181 6.65 11.38 -6.48
CA PHE A 181 6.37 10.66 -5.25
C PHE A 181 7.46 10.89 -4.21
N PHE A 182 7.47 12.07 -3.61
CA PHE A 182 8.60 12.64 -2.86
C PHE A 182 9.05 11.86 -1.61
N ILE A 183 8.27 10.89 -1.12
CA ILE A 183 8.67 10.03 0.00
C ILE A 183 9.35 8.73 -0.45
N LEU A 184 9.40 8.41 -1.75
CA LEU A 184 10.06 7.20 -2.26
C LEU A 184 11.55 7.42 -2.48
N ARG A 185 12.35 6.40 -2.17
CA ARG A 185 13.77 6.37 -2.56
C ARG A 185 13.89 5.88 -4.01
N ARG A 186 14.86 6.44 -4.74
CA ARG A 186 15.17 6.04 -6.12
C ARG A 186 15.78 4.64 -6.23
N LYS A 187 16.38 4.16 -5.14
CA LYS A 187 16.94 2.82 -4.99
C LYS A 187 16.49 2.24 -3.66
N PRO A 188 16.09 0.96 -3.60
CA PRO A 188 15.75 0.32 -2.35
C PRO A 188 17.02 0.00 -1.55
N VAL A 189 16.85 -0.35 -0.27
CA VAL A 189 17.92 -0.95 0.54
C VAL A 189 18.17 -2.39 0.07
N GLU A 190 19.42 -2.84 0.15
CA GLU A 190 19.78 -4.21 -0.24
C GLU A 190 18.98 -5.26 0.56
N GLY A 191 18.43 -6.24 -0.15
CA GLY A 191 17.58 -7.27 0.44
C GLY A 191 16.11 -6.87 0.67
N TYR A 192 15.70 -5.69 0.19
CA TYR A 192 14.31 -5.21 0.20
C TYR A 192 13.88 -4.77 -1.20
N ASP A 193 12.56 -4.81 -1.46
CA ASP A 193 12.03 -4.53 -2.80
C ASP A 193 11.79 -3.03 -3.02
N ILE A 194 11.38 -2.32 -1.96
CA ILE A 194 11.11 -0.88 -2.00
C ILE A 194 11.46 -0.21 -0.68
N SER A 195 11.90 1.05 -0.75
CA SER A 195 12.21 1.85 0.43
C SER A 195 11.64 3.25 0.34
N PHE A 196 11.11 3.72 1.45
CA PHE A 196 10.63 5.08 1.69
C PHE A 196 11.62 5.84 2.55
N LEU A 197 11.75 7.14 2.29
CA LEU A 197 12.48 8.09 3.11
C LEU A 197 11.54 9.22 3.49
N ILE A 198 11.21 9.29 4.78
CA ILE A 198 10.35 10.32 5.35
C ILE A 198 11.24 11.25 6.16
N THR A 199 11.18 12.55 5.89
CA THR A 199 11.96 13.58 6.58
C THR A 199 11.04 14.51 7.36
N ASN A 200 11.61 15.36 8.22
CA ASN A 200 10.87 16.40 8.94
C ASN A 200 10.09 17.32 7.99
N PHE A 201 10.63 17.64 6.81
CA PHE A 201 9.94 18.45 5.81
C PHE A 201 8.62 17.83 5.33
N HIS A 202 8.54 16.50 5.26
CA HIS A 202 7.31 15.81 4.87
C HIS A 202 6.25 15.86 5.98
N THR A 203 6.67 15.77 7.24
CA THR A 203 5.77 15.88 8.40
C THR A 203 5.31 17.30 8.68
N GLU A 204 6.06 18.31 8.22
CA GLU A 204 5.66 19.73 8.27
C GLU A 204 4.58 20.04 7.21
N GLN A 205 4.70 19.46 6.01
CA GLN A 205 3.76 19.71 4.90
C GLN A 205 2.49 18.84 4.98
N MET A 206 2.58 17.65 5.56
CA MET A 206 1.48 16.69 5.66
C MET A 206 1.36 16.13 7.07
N TYR A 207 0.12 15.82 7.48
CA TYR A 207 -0.10 15.20 8.76
C TYR A 207 0.53 13.81 8.86
N LYS A 208 1.29 13.56 9.93
CA LYS A 208 1.97 12.28 10.16
C LYS A 208 1.04 11.07 10.11
N HIS A 209 -0.20 11.18 10.60
CA HIS A 209 -1.15 10.07 10.57
C HIS A 209 -1.53 9.68 9.14
N LYS A 210 -1.61 10.63 8.20
CA LYS A 210 -1.85 10.36 6.78
C LYS A 210 -0.67 9.68 6.11
N LEU A 211 0.55 10.01 6.52
CA LEU A 211 1.75 9.29 6.06
C LEU A 211 1.76 7.84 6.54
N VAL A 212 1.42 7.61 7.81
CA VAL A 212 1.29 6.24 8.34
C VAL A 212 0.20 5.47 7.59
N ASP A 213 -0.99 6.07 7.44
CA ASP A 213 -2.09 5.45 6.68
C ASP A 213 -1.69 5.13 5.25
N PHE A 214 -0.96 6.04 4.60
CA PHE A 214 -0.46 5.82 3.24
C PHE A 214 0.47 4.61 3.17
N VAL A 215 1.43 4.46 4.09
CA VAL A 215 2.37 3.33 4.06
C VAL A 215 1.64 2.00 4.29
N ILE A 216 0.69 1.96 5.25
CA ILE A 216 -0.11 0.76 5.51
C ILE A 216 -0.97 0.41 4.31
N HIS A 217 -1.64 1.40 3.73
CA HIS A 217 -2.47 1.21 2.55
C HIS A 217 -1.63 0.72 1.35
N PHE A 218 -0.44 1.30 1.16
CA PHE A 218 0.49 0.86 0.14
C PHE A 218 0.88 -0.62 0.29
N MET A 219 1.13 -1.08 1.52
CA MET A 219 1.40 -2.50 1.78
C MET A 219 0.23 -3.41 1.42
N GLU A 220 -1.01 -2.98 1.65
CA GLU A 220 -2.22 -3.75 1.32
C GLU A 220 -2.50 -3.80 -0.19
N GLU A 221 -2.25 -2.70 -0.91
CA GLU A 221 -2.56 -2.60 -2.33
C GLU A 221 -1.53 -3.30 -3.22
N ILE A 222 -0.25 -3.37 -2.83
CA ILE A 222 0.77 -4.09 -3.62
C ILE A 222 0.39 -5.55 -3.82
N ASP A 223 -0.05 -6.23 -2.76
CA ASP A 223 -0.39 -7.66 -2.82
C ASP A 223 -1.57 -7.91 -3.78
N LYS A 224 -2.54 -6.99 -3.80
CA LYS A 224 -3.70 -7.06 -4.71
C LYS A 224 -3.29 -6.77 -6.15
N GLU A 225 -2.51 -5.71 -6.38
CA GLU A 225 -2.08 -5.31 -7.71
C GLU A 225 -1.18 -6.38 -8.37
N ILE A 226 -0.27 -7.01 -7.61
CA ILE A 226 0.55 -8.13 -8.12
C ILE A 226 -0.33 -9.32 -8.50
N SER A 227 -1.33 -9.63 -7.68
CA SER A 227 -2.28 -10.72 -7.95
C SER A 227 -3.11 -10.44 -9.20
N GLU A 228 -3.59 -9.20 -9.38
CA GLU A 228 -4.35 -8.78 -10.56
C GLU A 228 -3.48 -8.80 -11.84
N MET A 229 -2.25 -8.30 -11.78
CA MET A 229 -1.30 -8.36 -12.89
C MET A 229 -1.01 -9.81 -13.30
N LYS A 230 -0.85 -10.73 -12.33
CA LYS A 230 -0.64 -12.15 -12.59
C LYS A 230 -1.82 -12.78 -13.33
N LEU A 231 -3.05 -12.50 -12.87
CA LEU A 231 -4.28 -12.97 -13.53
C LEU A 231 -4.40 -12.40 -14.95
N SER A 232 -4.09 -11.12 -15.14
CA SER A 232 -4.12 -10.46 -16.45
C SER A 232 -3.11 -11.04 -17.46
N VAL A 233 -1.90 -11.38 -17.01
CA VAL A 233 -0.90 -12.05 -17.86
C VAL A 233 -1.38 -13.44 -18.26
N ASN A 234 -1.91 -14.22 -17.31
CA ASN A 234 -2.38 -15.57 -17.59
C ASN A 234 -3.60 -15.59 -18.52
N ALA A 235 -4.56 -14.68 -18.32
CA ALA A 235 -5.72 -14.56 -19.18
C ALA A 235 -5.33 -14.18 -20.62
N ARG A 236 -4.41 -13.21 -20.79
CA ARG A 236 -3.91 -12.82 -22.11
C ARG A 236 -3.12 -13.94 -22.79
N ALA A 237 -2.27 -14.65 -22.04
CA ALA A 237 -1.52 -15.78 -22.57
C ALA A 237 -2.45 -16.88 -23.12
N ARG A 238 -3.56 -17.16 -22.43
CA ARG A 238 -4.59 -18.10 -22.90
C ARG A 238 -5.23 -17.64 -24.22
N ILE A 239 -5.67 -16.38 -24.30
CA ILE A 239 -6.29 -15.83 -25.51
C ILE A 239 -5.34 -15.91 -26.69
N VAL A 240 -4.06 -15.55 -26.50
CA VAL A 240 -3.03 -15.61 -27.55
C VAL A 240 -2.83 -17.05 -28.03
N ALA A 241 -2.79 -18.02 -27.12
CA ALA A 241 -2.66 -19.43 -27.48
C ALA A 241 -3.88 -19.96 -28.25
N GLU A 242 -5.10 -19.65 -27.80
CA GLU A 242 -6.34 -20.03 -28.48
C GLU A 242 -6.42 -19.43 -29.89
N GLU A 243 -6.07 -18.16 -30.04
CA GLU A 243 -6.10 -17.49 -31.34
C GLU A 243 -5.04 -18.02 -32.30
N PHE A 244 -3.85 -18.36 -31.79
CA PHE A 244 -2.81 -19.00 -32.59
C PHE A 244 -3.26 -20.37 -33.11
N LEU A 245 -3.89 -21.19 -32.27
CA LEU A 245 -4.34 -22.53 -32.62
C LEU A 245 -5.53 -22.56 -33.60
N LYS A 246 -6.38 -21.53 -33.62
CA LYS A 246 -7.48 -21.42 -34.61
C LYS A 246 -7.01 -21.28 -36.06
N ASN A 247 -5.77 -20.86 -36.27
CA ASN A 247 -5.20 -20.60 -37.59
C ASN A 247 -4.48 -21.82 -38.19
N PHE A 248 -4.50 -22.96 -37.51
CA PHE A 248 -4.03 -24.25 -38.00
C PHE A 248 -5.22 -25.17 -38.29
#